data_AF-A0A2D9EXM5-F1
#
_entry.id   AF-A0A2D9EXM5-F1
#
_cell.length_a   1.000
_cell.length_b   1.000
_cell.length_c   1.000
_cell.angle_alpha   90.00
_cell.angle_beta   90.00
_cell.angle_gamma   90.00
#
_symmetry.space_group_name_H-M   'P 1'
#
loop_
_entity.id
_entity.type
_entity.pdbx_description
1 polymer ?
#
loop_
_entity_poly.entity_id
_entity_poly.type
_entity_poly.pdbx_seq_one_letter_code
_entity_poly.pdbx_strand_id
1 'polypeptide(L)' 'MSKKNRKTNQSLIALIGDLKEQSRSTGSALWRDVALRLEASRSNWAEPNLSRLSRHASTEDMVL' A
#
# COMPACT_ATOMS: atom_id res chain seq x y z
N MET A 1 -13.04 18.02 -3.99
CA MET A 1 -13.99 16.89 -4.00
C MET A 1 -13.40 15.75 -3.19
N SER A 2 -14.08 15.29 -2.13
CA SER A 2 -13.62 14.13 -1.34
C SER A 2 -13.63 12.88 -2.24
N LYS A 3 -12.50 12.18 -2.38
CA LYS A 3 -12.44 10.90 -3.10
C LYS A 3 -13.41 9.95 -2.38
N LYS A 4 -14.52 9.59 -3.02
CA LYS A 4 -15.43 8.56 -2.49
C LYS A 4 -14.62 7.30 -2.24
N ASN A 5 -14.66 6.81 -1.00
CA ASN A 5 -13.95 5.62 -0.59
C ASN A 5 -14.57 4.43 -1.34
N ARG A 6 -13.92 3.96 -2.42
CA ARG A 6 -14.42 2.84 -3.24
C ARG A 6 -14.30 1.50 -2.52
N LYS A 7 -13.56 1.44 -1.41
CA LYS A 7 -13.32 0.24 -0.65
C LYS A 7 -14.51 -0.05 0.25
N THR A 8 -14.91 -1.32 0.30
CA THR A 8 -16.04 -1.81 1.10
C THR A 8 -15.59 -2.54 2.36
N ASN A 9 -14.34 -3.03 2.38
CA ASN A 9 -13.76 -3.68 3.55
C ASN A 9 -13.35 -2.63 4.60
N GLN A 10 -13.98 -2.67 5.77
CA GLN A 10 -13.76 -1.68 6.84
C GLN A 10 -12.33 -1.73 7.41
N SER A 11 -11.75 -2.92 7.59
CA SER A 11 -10.38 -3.09 8.08
C SER A 11 -9.36 -2.46 7.12
N LEU A 12 -9.57 -2.61 5.81
CA LEU A 12 -8.73 -1.98 4.80
C LEU A 12 -8.83 -0.45 4.82
N ILE A 13 -10.05 0.07 5.02
CA ILE A 13 -10.28 1.52 5.11
C ILE A 13 -9.56 2.10 6.33
N ALA A 14 -9.66 1.42 7.49
CA ALA A 14 -8.95 1.82 8.71
C ALA A 14 -7.43 1.83 8.49
N LEU A 15 -6.87 0.74 7.95
CA LEU A 15 -5.44 0.63 7.66
C LEU A 15 -4.92 1.76 6.74
N ILE A 16 -5.67 2.09 5.69
CA ILE A 16 -5.31 3.19 4.79
C ILE A 16 -5.29 4.54 5.55
N GLY A 17 -6.21 4.73 6.50
CA GLY A 17 -6.22 5.88 7.41
C GLY A 17 -4.95 5.94 8.25
N ASP A 18 -4.65 4.84 8.94
CA ASP A 18 -3.50 4.72 9.83
C ASP A 18 -2.17 4.97 9.10
N LEU A 19 -2.00 4.40 7.90
CA LEU A 19 -0.79 4.63 7.08
C LEU A 19 -0.63 6.10 6.69
N LYS A 20 -1.73 6.79 6.37
CA LYS A 20 -1.68 8.21 6.05
C LYS A 20 -1.41 9.06 7.29
N GLU A 21 -1.95 8.69 8.44
CA GLU A 21 -1.66 9.36 9.71
C GLU A 21 -0.20 9.19 10.09
N GLN A 22 0.33 7.96 10.01
CA GLN A 22 1.73 7.65 10.24
C GLN A 22 2.63 8.47 9.31
N SER A 23 2.28 8.60 8.03
CA SER A 23 3.01 9.46 7.08
C SER A 23 3.05 10.93 7.51
N ARG A 24 1.94 11.47 8.04
CA ARG A 24 1.89 12.86 8.53
C ARG A 24 2.71 13.05 9.80
N SER A 25 2.67 12.07 10.70
CA SER A 25 3.38 12.10 11.98
C SER A 25 4.90 11.97 11.80
N THR A 26 5.35 11.00 10.99
CA THR A 26 6.78 10.72 10.77
C THR A 26 7.40 11.49 9.60
N GLY A 27 6.60 12.12 8.74
CA GLY A 27 7.08 12.76 7.50
C GLY A 27 7.53 11.77 6.42
N SER A 28 7.41 10.46 6.64
CA SER A 28 7.82 9.45 5.66
C SER A 28 6.85 9.38 4.48
N ALA A 29 7.40 9.58 3.28
CA ALA A 29 6.65 9.49 2.03
C ALA A 29 6.22 8.03 1.70
N LEU A 30 6.93 7.04 2.25
CA LEU A 30 6.67 5.62 1.99
C LEU A 30 5.26 5.21 2.41
N TRP A 31 4.86 5.56 3.64
CA TRP A 31 3.54 5.20 4.17
C TRP A 31 2.40 5.81 3.35
N ARG A 32 2.60 7.03 2.84
CA ARG A 32 1.65 7.66 1.94
C ARG A 32 1.59 6.96 0.59
N ASP A 33 2.72 6.52 0.03
CA ASP A 33 2.74 5.79 -1.25
C ASP A 33 1.99 4.45 -1.14
N VAL A 34 2.28 3.66 -0.10
CA VAL A 34 1.58 2.40 0.16
C VAL A 34 0.08 2.62 0.33
N ALA A 35 -0.32 3.63 1.12
CA ALA A 35 -1.73 3.97 1.29
C ALA A 35 -2.41 4.34 -0.05
N LEU A 36 -1.75 5.11 -0.90
CA LEU A 36 -2.28 5.51 -2.21
C LEU A 36 -2.43 4.31 -3.16
N ARG A 37 -1.50 3.35 -3.14
CA ARG A 37 -1.60 2.10 -3.92
C ARG A 37 -2.76 1.23 -3.45
N LEU A 38 -2.94 1.11 -2.13
CA LEU A 38 -4.08 0.36 -1.57
C LEU A 38 -5.42 1.03 -1.88
N GLU A 39 -5.48 2.36 -1.97
CA GLU A 39 -6.69 3.10 -2.39
C GLU A 39 -7.08 2.88 -3.86
N ALA A 40 -6.13 2.51 -4.72
CA ALA A 40 -6.39 2.27 -6.14
C ALA A 40 -7.40 1.14 -6.36
N SER A 41 -7.95 1.04 -7.57
CA SER A 41 -8.82 -0.10 -7.94
C SER A 41 -8.13 -1.43 -7.63
N ARG A 42 -8.87 -2.45 -7.20
CA ARG A 42 -8.30 -3.76 -6.86
C ARG A 42 -7.57 -4.40 -8.04
N SER A 43 -8.02 -4.14 -9.26
CA SER A 43 -7.38 -4.56 -10.51
C SER A 43 -5.96 -3.99 -10.72
N ASN A 44 -5.60 -2.93 -10.01
CA ASN A 44 -4.32 -2.24 -10.14
C ASN A 44 -3.38 -2.56 -8.98
N TRP A 45 -3.77 -3.47 -8.09
CA TRP A 45 -2.95 -3.87 -6.96
C TRP A 45 -1.75 -4.69 -7.42
N ALA A 46 -0.70 -4.69 -6.60
CA ALA A 46 0.50 -5.46 -6.89
C ALA A 46 0.17 -6.96 -6.77
N GLU A 47 0.34 -7.68 -7.87
CA GLU A 47 0.21 -9.15 -7.94
C GLU A 47 1.54 -9.73 -8.45
N PRO A 48 2.65 -9.62 -7.68
CA PRO A 48 3.97 -10.07 -8.13
C PRO A 48 4.04 -11.59 -8.22
N ASN A 49 4.68 -12.08 -9.28
CA ASN A 49 4.96 -13.51 -9.44
C ASN A 49 6.13 -13.92 -8.51
N LEU A 50 6.00 -15.08 -7.86
CA LEU A 50 7.04 -15.65 -6.99
C LEU A 50 8.42 -15.76 -7.68
N SER A 51 8.44 -16.13 -8.97
CA SER A 51 9.68 -16.20 -9.75
C SER A 51 10.34 -14.84 -9.98
N ARG A 52 9.55 -13.76 -9.97
CA ARG A 52 10.09 -12.39 -10.06
C ARG A 52 10.64 -11.96 -8.70
N LEU A 53 9.95 -12.31 -7.61
CA LEU A 53 10.45 -12.05 -6.25
C LEU A 53 11.75 -12.82 -6.00
N SER A 54 11.83 -14.11 -6.32
CA SER A 54 13.06 -14.89 -6.14
C SER A 54 14.22 -14.39 -7.00
N ARG A 55 13.95 -13.84 -8.19
CA ARG A 55 15.01 -13.26 -9.04
C ARG A 55 15.54 -11.94 -8.51
N HIS A 56 14.67 -11.09 -7.95
CA HIS A 56 15.00 -9.69 -7.66
C HIS A 56 15.18 -9.39 -6.17
N ALA A 57 14.77 -10.29 -5.29
CA ALA A 57 14.79 -10.10 -3.84
C ALA A 57 15.17 -11.38 -3.08
N SER A 58 15.96 -12.28 -3.68
CA SER A 58 16.36 -13.56 -3.04
C SER A 58 17.15 -13.40 -1.75
N THR A 59 17.88 -12.30 -1.60
CA THR A 59 18.77 -12.04 -0.46
C THR A 59 18.27 -10.86 0.38
N GLU A 60 17.11 -10.31 0.04
CA GLU A 60 16.57 -9.13 0.71
C GLU A 60 15.63 -9.55 1.84
N ASP A 61 15.85 -8.99 3.03
CA ASP A 61 14.98 -9.23 4.19
C ASP A 61 13.64 -8.49 4.06
N MET A 62 13.60 -7.37 3.33
CA MET A 62 12.40 -6.56 3.14
C MET A 62 12.33 -6.01 1.71
N VAL A 63 11.14 -6.11 1.10
CA VAL A 63 10.84 -5.61 -0.25
C VAL A 63 9.76 -4.54 -0.16
N LEU A 64 9.94 -3.42 -0.85
CA LEU A 64 9.03 -2.27 -0.91
C LEU A 64 8.43 -2.09 -2.31
#